data_AF-A0A1G2HL22-F1
#
_entry.id   AF-A0A1G2HL22-F1
#
_cell.length_a   1.000
_cell.length_b   1.000
_cell.length_c   1.000
_cell.angle_alpha   90.00
_cell.angle_beta   90.00
_cell.angle_gamma   90.00
#
_symmetry.space_group_name_H-M   'P 1'
#
loop_
_entity.id
_entity.type
_entity.pdbx_description
1 polymer ?
#
loop_
_entity_poly.entity_id
_entity_poly.type
_entity_poly.pdbx_seq_one_letter_code
_entity_poly.pdbx_strand_id
1 'polypeptide(L)'
;MKLNIEELLDFFDNKKDDIRHHISSVIGVVGEDLGAALFKHYYEKTSGKKVTISLLPVLGEIKPGTKKGPRLDRWIYIEQSKSKFTAYQAEIKNWSAYAIGARKVGTNPRTIPAIGFLNWQDRTKFLKDKDKNRENKVFYLMKKPVGFPINTISEPLIIYWCVLSEDGKNLNPFFQANMRIKGKIRKLNVFSMSNYLRSIIKKKEIILNMPNAEKRIKLLGKYFPIR
;
A
#
# COMPACT_ATOMS: atom_id res chain seq x y z
N MET A 1 -8.17 -4.64 15.03
CA MET A 1 -9.40 -4.76 14.20
C MET A 1 -9.54 -6.12 13.53
N LYS A 2 -10.72 -6.74 13.60
CA LYS A 2 -11.10 -7.95 12.86
C LYS A 2 -11.71 -7.55 11.51
N LEU A 3 -11.30 -8.19 10.42
CA LEU A 3 -11.73 -7.88 9.06
C LEU A 3 -12.19 -9.14 8.33
N ASN A 4 -13.29 -9.05 7.59
CA ASN A 4 -13.75 -10.11 6.68
C ASN A 4 -13.05 -9.93 5.31
N ILE A 5 -12.35 -10.97 4.86
CA ILE A 5 -11.52 -10.95 3.65
C ILE A 5 -12.39 -10.89 2.39
N GLU A 6 -13.45 -11.69 2.33
CA GLU A 6 -14.34 -11.77 1.17
C GLU A 6 -15.07 -10.44 0.96
N GLU A 7 -15.62 -9.88 2.04
CA GLU A 7 -16.29 -8.57 2.02
C GLU A 7 -15.34 -7.45 1.61
N LEU A 8 -14.09 -7.48 2.07
CA LEU A 8 -13.09 -6.49 1.66
C LEU A 8 -12.75 -6.59 0.17
N LEU A 9 -12.51 -7.80 -0.33
CA LEU A 9 -12.25 -8.01 -1.75
C LEU A 9 -13.46 -7.57 -2.59
N ASP A 10 -14.66 -7.95 -2.17
CA ASP A 10 -15.87 -7.56 -2.87
C ASP A 10 -16.08 -6.04 -2.86
N PHE A 11 -15.96 -5.40 -1.69
CA PHE A 11 -16.11 -3.96 -1.52
C PHE A 11 -15.18 -3.15 -2.42
N PHE A 12 -13.93 -3.56 -2.61
CA PHE A 12 -12.95 -2.77 -3.36
C PHE A 12 -12.69 -3.26 -4.80
N ASP A 13 -12.82 -4.55 -5.09
CA ASP A 13 -12.50 -5.11 -6.42
C ASP A 13 -13.72 -5.25 -7.33
N ASN A 14 -14.92 -5.30 -6.76
CA ASN A 14 -16.17 -5.36 -7.50
C ASN A 14 -16.88 -4.00 -7.43
N LYS A 15 -16.95 -3.28 -8.55
CA LYS A 15 -17.77 -2.07 -8.67
C LYS A 15 -19.25 -2.41 -8.43
N LYS A 16 -19.86 -1.76 -7.44
CA LYS A 16 -21.30 -1.72 -7.18
C LYS A 16 -21.73 -0.26 -7.09
N ASP A 17 -22.85 0.08 -7.71
CA ASP A 17 -23.26 1.49 -7.88
C ASP A 17 -23.75 2.11 -6.57
N ASP A 18 -24.35 1.32 -5.69
CA ASP A 18 -24.87 1.72 -4.37
C ASP A 18 -23.78 2.22 -3.41
N ILE A 19 -22.56 1.67 -3.48
CA ILE A 19 -21.46 2.06 -2.58
C ILE A 19 -20.42 2.98 -3.20
N ARG A 20 -20.52 3.28 -4.51
CA ARG A 20 -19.52 4.05 -5.27
C ARG A 20 -19.16 5.38 -4.62
N HIS A 21 -20.14 6.09 -4.09
CA HIS A 21 -19.96 7.41 -3.47
C HIS A 21 -19.36 7.34 -2.05
N HIS A 22 -19.36 6.16 -1.42
CA HIS A 22 -18.86 5.96 -0.06
C HIS A 22 -17.41 5.47 0.00
N ILE A 23 -16.89 4.90 -1.09
CA ILE A 23 -15.54 4.32 -1.19
C ILE A 23 -14.46 5.30 -0.70
N SER A 24 -14.47 6.54 -1.20
CA SER A 24 -13.45 7.54 -0.85
C SER A 24 -13.44 7.85 0.64
N SER A 25 -14.62 7.90 1.27
CA SER A 25 -14.77 8.14 2.71
C SER A 25 -14.25 6.96 3.52
N VAL A 26 -14.60 5.72 3.13
CA VAL A 26 -14.06 4.51 3.78
C VAL A 26 -12.54 4.46 3.66
N ILE A 27 -11.98 4.71 2.46
CA ILE A 27 -10.54 4.79 2.24
C ILE A 27 -9.89 5.86 3.13
N GLY A 28 -10.51 7.03 3.27
CA GLY A 28 -10.00 8.10 4.13
C GLY A 28 -9.91 7.67 5.61
N VAL A 29 -10.79 6.76 6.04
CA VAL A 29 -10.82 6.24 7.41
C VAL A 29 -9.86 5.07 7.62
N VAL A 30 -9.72 4.15 6.66
CA VAL A 30 -8.96 2.90 6.91
C VAL A 30 -7.79 2.66 5.97
N GLY A 31 -7.78 3.25 4.77
CA GLY A 31 -6.97 2.77 3.66
C GLY A 31 -5.45 2.78 3.90
N GLU A 32 -4.93 3.84 4.53
CA GLU A 32 -3.49 3.93 4.81
C GLU A 32 -3.04 2.90 5.86
N ASP A 33 -3.80 2.77 6.95
CA ASP A 33 -3.51 1.79 8.00
C ASP A 33 -3.72 0.36 7.51
N LEU A 34 -4.73 0.14 6.65
CA LEU A 34 -5.02 -1.16 6.04
C LEU A 34 -3.86 -1.63 5.17
N GLY A 35 -3.34 -0.77 4.30
CA GLY A 35 -2.17 -1.11 3.48
C GLY A 35 -0.93 -1.46 4.29
N ALA A 36 -0.60 -0.63 5.30
CA ALA A 36 0.54 -0.88 6.15
C ALA A 36 0.39 -2.16 7.00
N ALA A 37 -0.80 -2.39 7.57
CA ALA A 37 -1.07 -3.54 8.41
C ALA A 37 -1.12 -4.85 7.61
N LEU A 38 -1.67 -4.84 6.39
CA LEU A 38 -1.63 -6.00 5.49
C LEU A 38 -0.20 -6.35 5.08
N PHE A 39 0.62 -5.36 4.75
CA PHE A 39 2.03 -5.60 4.44
C PHE A 39 2.77 -6.20 5.64
N LYS A 40 2.58 -5.64 6.83
CA LYS A 40 3.14 -6.20 8.08
C LYS A 40 2.70 -7.65 8.26
N HIS A 41 1.39 -7.93 8.18
CA HIS A 41 0.85 -9.27 8.37
C HIS A 41 1.40 -10.26 7.34
N TYR A 42 1.46 -9.87 6.05
CA TYR A 42 2.10 -10.67 5.00
C TYR A 42 3.56 -10.99 5.33
N TYR A 43 4.35 -9.96 5.62
CA TYR A 43 5.79 -10.10 5.75
C TYR A 43 6.16 -10.88 7.01
N GLU A 44 5.51 -10.62 8.15
CA GLU A 44 5.72 -11.39 9.38
C GLU A 44 5.35 -12.87 9.19
N LYS A 45 4.25 -13.17 8.47
CA LYS A 45 3.83 -14.55 8.22
C LYS A 45 4.72 -15.31 7.24
N THR A 46 5.29 -14.63 6.25
CA THR A 46 6.08 -15.28 5.20
C THR A 46 7.56 -15.34 5.52
N SER A 47 8.10 -14.36 6.25
CA SER A 47 9.54 -14.29 6.56
C SER A 47 9.87 -14.62 8.01
N GLY A 48 8.87 -14.62 8.91
CA GLY A 48 9.09 -14.73 10.37
C GLY A 48 9.76 -13.49 11.00
N LYS A 49 10.07 -12.45 10.22
CA LYS A 49 10.74 -11.23 10.72
C LYS A 49 9.74 -10.26 11.29
N LYS A 50 10.10 -9.65 12.42
CA LYS A 50 9.30 -8.61 13.08
C LYS A 50 9.19 -7.36 12.20
N VAL A 51 7.97 -6.86 12.04
CA VAL A 51 7.70 -5.63 11.30
C VAL A 51 7.13 -4.57 12.23
N THR A 52 7.70 -3.38 12.16
CA THR A 52 7.20 -2.20 12.90
C THR A 52 6.71 -1.16 11.91
N ILE A 53 5.56 -0.53 12.19
CA ILE A 53 4.99 0.53 11.35
C ILE A 53 5.10 1.83 12.13
N SER A 54 5.73 2.85 11.55
CA SER A 54 5.75 4.18 12.14
C SER A 54 4.36 4.81 12.05
N LEU A 55 3.93 5.47 13.14
CA LEU A 55 2.75 6.32 13.12
C LEU A 55 3.04 7.71 12.50
N LEU A 56 4.31 8.04 12.29
CA LEU A 56 4.73 9.30 11.70
C LEU A 56 4.79 9.19 10.16
N PRO A 57 4.40 10.25 9.44
CA PRO A 57 4.54 10.28 7.99
C PRO A 57 6.01 10.32 7.56
N VAL A 58 6.26 9.96 6.30
CA VAL A 58 7.58 10.08 5.67
C VAL A 58 7.71 11.49 5.10
N LEU A 59 8.71 12.25 5.53
CA LEU A 59 8.92 13.63 5.10
C LEU A 59 10.18 13.74 4.23
N GLY A 60 10.04 14.35 3.06
CA GLY A 60 11.17 14.70 2.22
C GLY A 60 11.82 16.02 2.63
N GLU A 61 12.98 16.30 2.05
CA GLU A 61 13.67 17.57 2.24
C GLU A 61 12.86 18.74 1.68
N ILE A 62 12.89 19.86 2.41
CA ILE A 62 12.34 21.13 1.95
C ILE A 62 13.36 21.76 1.00
N LYS A 63 12.91 22.17 -0.18
CA LYS A 63 13.77 22.84 -1.15
C LYS A 63 13.67 24.35 -0.97
N PRO A 64 14.73 25.12 -1.30
CA PRO A 64 14.64 26.58 -1.36
C PRO A 64 13.44 27.02 -2.21
N GLY A 65 12.60 27.90 -1.68
CA GLY A 65 11.40 28.41 -2.35
C GLY A 65 10.13 27.55 -2.19
N THR A 66 10.17 26.38 -1.52
CA THR A 66 8.96 25.63 -1.17
C THR A 66 8.72 25.61 0.34
N LYS A 67 7.45 25.76 0.78
CA LYS A 67 7.09 25.66 2.20
C LYS A 67 7.07 24.21 2.72
N LYS A 68 6.98 23.22 1.83
CA LYS A 68 6.86 21.79 2.15
C LYS A 68 7.62 20.94 1.13
N GLY A 69 8.24 19.86 1.59
CA GLY A 69 8.81 18.80 0.76
C GLY A 69 7.76 17.75 0.37
N PRO A 70 8.13 16.75 -0.45
CA PRO A 70 7.25 15.62 -0.73
C PRO A 70 6.97 14.83 0.56
N ARG A 71 5.80 14.21 0.65
CA ARG A 71 5.40 13.38 1.79
C ARG A 71 4.99 12.00 1.29
N LEU A 72 5.42 10.94 1.96
CA LEU A 72 4.83 9.60 1.82
C LEU A 72 4.04 9.24 3.08
N ASP A 73 3.37 8.12 2.99
CA ASP A 73 2.36 7.68 3.94
C ASP A 73 3.00 7.11 5.22
N ARG A 74 3.90 6.12 5.08
CA ARG A 74 4.44 5.38 6.24
C ARG A 74 5.91 4.99 6.10
N TRP A 75 6.62 5.00 7.22
CA TRP A 75 7.84 4.22 7.38
C TRP A 75 7.47 2.81 7.88
N ILE A 76 8.02 1.77 7.25
CA ILE A 76 7.85 0.38 7.69
C ILE A 76 9.23 -0.24 7.91
N TYR A 77 9.47 -0.77 9.11
CA TYR A 77 10.75 -1.30 9.54
C TYR A 77 10.73 -2.82 9.57
N ILE A 78 11.81 -3.40 9.09
CA ILE A 78 12.04 -4.84 9.16
C ILE A 78 13.42 -5.07 9.77
N GLU A 79 13.43 -5.80 10.87
CA GLU A 79 14.66 -6.28 11.49
C GLU A 79 15.19 -7.46 10.67
N GLN A 80 16.31 -7.25 9.99
CA GLN A 80 16.97 -8.30 9.20
C GLN A 80 17.88 -9.14 10.10
N SER A 81 18.53 -8.49 11.07
CA SER A 81 19.32 -9.07 12.15
C SER A 81 19.45 -8.03 13.28
N LYS A 82 20.07 -8.40 14.41
CA LYS A 82 20.26 -7.51 15.58
C LYS A 82 20.84 -6.12 15.25
N SER A 83 21.60 -5.99 14.17
CA SER A 83 22.28 -4.75 13.77
C SER A 83 21.92 -4.23 12.37
N LYS A 84 21.05 -4.94 11.63
CA LYS A 84 20.69 -4.59 10.24
C LYS A 84 19.19 -4.44 10.09
N PHE A 85 18.79 -3.29 9.57
CA PHE A 85 17.39 -2.93 9.40
C PHE A 85 17.12 -2.47 7.97
N THR A 86 15.99 -2.88 7.42
CA THR A 86 15.42 -2.27 6.22
C THR A 86 14.32 -1.32 6.66
N ALA A 87 14.39 -0.07 6.21
CA ALA A 87 13.30 0.89 6.35
C ALA A 87 12.69 1.15 4.98
N TYR A 88 11.47 0.70 4.81
CA TYR A 88 10.67 1.01 3.64
C TYR A 88 10.08 2.40 3.77
N GLN A 89 10.38 3.26 2.81
CA GLN A 89 9.66 4.51 2.59
C GLN A 89 8.44 4.19 1.74
N ALA A 90 7.28 4.08 2.39
CA ALA A 90 6.08 3.51 1.77
C ALA A 90 5.12 4.60 1.29
N GLU A 91 4.71 4.48 0.02
CA GLU A 91 3.51 5.12 -0.51
C GLU A 91 2.39 4.08 -0.62
N ILE A 92 1.20 4.41 -0.14
CA ILE A 92 0.03 3.54 -0.08
C ILE A 92 -1.06 4.12 -0.96
N LYS A 93 -1.38 3.40 -2.02
CA LYS A 93 -2.40 3.76 -3.00
C LYS A 93 -3.58 2.79 -2.90
N ASN A 94 -4.68 3.28 -2.35
CA ASN A 94 -5.95 2.56 -2.28
C ASN A 94 -6.71 2.58 -3.62
N TRP A 95 -5.97 2.35 -4.71
CA TRP A 95 -6.51 2.35 -6.06
C TRP A 95 -7.32 1.09 -6.30
N SER A 96 -8.57 1.15 -5.84
CA SER A 96 -9.58 0.11 -5.97
C SER A 96 -10.21 0.14 -7.36
N ALA A 97 -11.11 -0.80 -7.64
CA ALA A 97 -11.85 -0.82 -8.90
C ALA A 97 -12.55 0.53 -9.16
N TYR A 98 -12.95 1.27 -8.13
CA TYR A 98 -13.70 2.53 -8.22
C TYR A 98 -12.88 3.74 -8.67
N ALA A 99 -11.56 3.64 -8.68
CA ALA A 99 -10.73 4.73 -9.15
C ALA A 99 -10.97 5.03 -10.64
N ILE A 100 -10.76 6.29 -11.04
CA ILE A 100 -10.87 6.72 -12.44
C ILE A 100 -9.91 5.87 -13.28
N GLY A 101 -10.44 5.20 -14.31
CA GLY A 101 -9.69 4.31 -15.19
C GLY A 101 -9.37 2.93 -14.61
N ALA A 102 -9.82 2.60 -13.39
CA ALA A 102 -9.60 1.28 -12.81
C ALA A 102 -10.58 0.22 -13.33
N ARG A 103 -10.06 -1.01 -13.41
CA ARG A 103 -10.75 -2.18 -13.95
C ARG A 103 -11.49 -2.93 -12.83
N LYS A 104 -12.69 -3.42 -13.15
CA LYS A 104 -13.36 -4.43 -12.33
C LYS A 104 -12.57 -5.73 -12.44
N VAL A 105 -12.27 -6.35 -11.30
CA VAL A 105 -11.47 -7.58 -11.27
C VAL A 105 -12.34 -8.82 -11.47
N GLY A 106 -13.53 -8.83 -10.86
CA GLY A 106 -14.40 -10.00 -10.84
C GLY A 106 -13.87 -11.12 -9.95
N THR A 107 -14.47 -12.31 -10.09
CA THR A 107 -14.20 -13.48 -9.23
C THR A 107 -13.53 -14.64 -9.96
N ASN A 108 -13.48 -14.63 -11.30
CA ASN A 108 -12.94 -15.74 -12.09
C ASN A 108 -11.40 -15.83 -11.96
N PRO A 109 -10.84 -16.86 -11.31
CA PRO A 109 -9.40 -16.98 -11.10
C PRO A 109 -8.56 -16.99 -12.39
N ARG A 110 -9.14 -17.41 -13.51
CA ARG A 110 -8.43 -17.50 -14.80
C ARG A 110 -8.20 -16.13 -15.45
N THR A 111 -9.06 -15.15 -15.20
CA THR A 111 -8.98 -13.82 -15.83
C THR A 111 -8.27 -12.79 -14.95
N ILE A 112 -8.24 -13.01 -13.63
CA ILE A 112 -7.66 -12.08 -12.66
C ILE A 112 -6.18 -11.76 -12.95
N PRO A 113 -5.30 -12.72 -13.26
CA PRO A 113 -3.90 -12.41 -13.59
C PRO A 113 -3.73 -11.47 -14.78
N ALA A 114 -4.51 -11.66 -15.85
CA ALA A 114 -4.49 -10.78 -17.02
C ALA A 114 -4.92 -9.35 -16.66
N ILE A 115 -5.96 -9.20 -15.81
CA ILE A 115 -6.36 -7.89 -15.27
C ILE A 115 -5.24 -7.27 -14.44
N GLY A 116 -4.58 -8.08 -13.60
CA GLY A 116 -3.43 -7.66 -12.81
C GLY A 116 -2.26 -7.14 -13.66
N PHE A 117 -2.03 -7.74 -14.82
CA PHE A 117 -1.00 -7.30 -15.75
C PHE A 117 -1.31 -5.95 -16.37
N LEU A 118 -2.55 -5.74 -16.83
CA LEU A 118 -2.99 -4.42 -17.32
C LEU A 118 -2.94 -3.36 -16.20
N ASN A 119 -3.39 -3.75 -15.00
CA ASN A 119 -3.03 -3.22 -13.67
C ASN A 119 -1.65 -2.57 -13.64
N TRP A 120 -0.66 -3.46 -13.72
CA TRP A 120 0.73 -3.15 -13.53
C TRP A 120 1.34 -2.34 -14.66
N GLN A 121 0.95 -2.60 -15.91
CA GLN A 121 1.36 -1.81 -17.06
C GLN A 121 0.96 -0.34 -16.91
N ASP A 122 -0.27 -0.09 -16.45
CA ASP A 122 -0.72 1.28 -16.21
C ASP A 122 0.08 1.90 -15.06
N ARG A 123 0.22 1.23 -13.91
CA ARG A 123 1.03 1.75 -12.77
C ARG A 123 2.44 2.12 -13.19
N THR A 124 3.06 1.27 -13.99
CA THR A 124 4.41 1.49 -14.50
C THR A 124 4.50 2.78 -15.33
N LYS A 125 3.46 3.14 -16.11
CA LYS A 125 3.40 4.41 -16.85
C LYS A 125 3.35 5.60 -15.88
N PHE A 126 2.49 5.59 -14.87
CA PHE A 126 2.37 6.68 -13.89
C PHE A 126 3.63 6.84 -13.01
N LEU A 127 4.30 5.74 -12.70
CA LEU A 127 5.58 5.77 -11.96
C LEU A 127 6.73 6.37 -12.80
N LYS A 128 6.65 6.29 -14.14
CA LYS A 128 7.62 6.86 -15.08
C LYS A 128 7.31 8.32 -15.45
N ASP A 129 6.07 8.75 -15.23
CA ASP A 129 5.63 10.13 -15.47
C ASP A 129 6.52 11.12 -14.69
N LYS A 130 6.95 12.19 -15.36
CA LYS A 130 7.95 13.15 -14.86
C LYS A 130 7.34 14.22 -13.95
N ASP A 131 6.02 14.31 -13.88
CA ASP A 131 5.35 15.28 -13.02
C ASP A 131 5.72 15.08 -11.55
N LYS A 132 6.16 16.17 -10.92
CA LYS A 132 6.56 16.19 -9.52
C LYS A 132 5.28 16.02 -8.67
N ASN A 133 5.25 14.99 -7.80
CA ASN A 133 4.26 14.73 -6.74
C ASN A 133 3.17 13.67 -7.00
N ARG A 134 3.34 12.77 -7.97
CA ARG A 134 2.47 11.57 -8.10
C ARG A 134 3.07 10.36 -7.39
N GLU A 135 2.90 9.15 -7.90
CA GLU A 135 3.44 7.90 -7.32
C GLU A 135 4.97 7.85 -7.35
N ASN A 136 5.60 8.53 -8.31
CA ASN A 136 7.05 8.58 -8.50
C ASN A 136 7.84 9.19 -7.32
N LYS A 137 7.15 9.90 -6.40
CA LYS A 137 7.77 10.49 -5.21
C LYS A 137 8.33 9.42 -4.25
N VAL A 138 7.88 8.17 -4.36
CA VAL A 138 8.44 7.03 -3.60
C VAL A 138 9.94 6.83 -3.85
N PHE A 139 10.45 7.32 -4.99
CA PHE A 139 11.88 7.28 -5.33
C PHE A 139 12.67 8.47 -4.80
N TYR A 140 12.03 9.46 -4.20
CA TYR A 140 12.74 10.63 -3.71
C TYR A 140 13.47 10.27 -2.41
N LEU A 141 14.57 10.97 -2.14
CA LEU A 141 15.25 10.80 -0.88
C LEU A 141 14.39 11.43 0.22
N MET A 142 14.07 10.64 1.23
CA MET A 142 13.28 11.08 2.39
C MET A 142 14.18 11.25 3.60
N LYS A 143 13.85 12.22 4.45
CA LYS A 143 14.54 12.43 5.71
C LYS A 143 14.26 11.23 6.61
N LYS A 144 15.32 10.57 7.06
CA LYS A 144 15.22 9.52 8.07
C LYS A 144 14.70 10.15 9.38
N PRO A 145 13.65 9.60 10.00
CA PRO A 145 13.22 10.01 11.33
C PRO A 145 14.35 9.91 12.36
N VAL A 146 14.25 10.75 13.39
CA VAL A 146 15.18 10.76 14.53
C VAL A 146 15.12 9.40 15.23
N GLY A 147 16.28 8.85 15.58
CA GLY A 147 16.39 7.53 16.24
C GLY A 147 16.49 6.34 15.29
N PHE A 148 16.65 6.56 13.98
CA PHE A 148 16.94 5.46 13.05
C PHE A 148 18.30 4.83 13.35
N PRO A 149 18.42 3.49 13.38
CA PRO A 149 19.70 2.83 13.45
C PRO A 149 20.63 3.32 12.32
N ILE A 150 21.90 3.56 12.65
CA ILE A 150 22.90 4.09 11.71
C ILE A 150 23.01 3.18 10.47
N ASN A 151 22.86 1.86 10.66
CA ASN A 151 22.96 0.84 9.61
C ASN A 151 21.62 0.53 8.90
N THR A 152 20.65 1.44 8.93
CA THR A 152 19.38 1.26 8.22
C THR A 152 19.51 1.57 6.73
N ILE A 153 19.16 0.58 5.90
CA ILE A 153 19.03 0.72 4.45
C ILE A 153 17.61 1.20 4.13
N SER A 154 17.51 2.32 3.43
CA SER A 154 16.22 2.87 2.99
C SER A 154 15.85 2.31 1.62
N GLU A 155 14.67 1.73 1.49
CA GLU A 155 14.18 1.18 0.23
C GLU A 155 12.80 1.72 -0.15
N PRO A 156 12.55 2.03 -1.43
CA PRO A 156 11.22 2.43 -1.88
C PRO A 156 10.26 1.25 -1.84
N LEU A 157 9.06 1.49 -1.29
CA LEU A 157 7.95 0.55 -1.27
C LEU A 157 6.69 1.26 -1.76
N ILE A 158 5.97 0.64 -2.68
CA ILE A 158 4.61 1.05 -3.01
C ILE A 158 3.63 -0.08 -2.69
N ILE A 159 2.55 0.29 -1.99
CA ILE A 159 1.48 -0.62 -1.60
C ILE A 159 0.24 -0.22 -2.38
N TYR A 160 -0.25 -1.12 -3.24
CA TYR A 160 -1.46 -0.92 -4.02
C TYR A 160 -2.60 -1.77 -3.48
N TRP A 161 -3.81 -1.23 -3.54
CA TRP A 161 -4.99 -2.06 -3.33
C TRP A 161 -5.14 -3.11 -4.45
N CYS A 162 -5.13 -2.65 -5.71
CA CYS A 162 -5.51 -3.46 -6.88
C CYS A 162 -4.72 -4.76 -7.04
N VAL A 163 -5.33 -5.71 -7.77
CA VAL A 163 -4.64 -6.88 -8.31
C VAL A 163 -3.53 -6.41 -9.24
N LEU A 164 -2.35 -7.00 -9.06
CA LEU A 164 -1.16 -6.75 -9.86
C LEU A 164 -0.53 -8.07 -10.33
N SER A 165 0.03 -8.09 -11.53
CA SER A 165 0.79 -9.22 -12.04
C SER A 165 1.92 -8.70 -12.93
N GLU A 166 3.15 -9.17 -12.74
CA GLU A 166 4.27 -8.77 -13.60
C GLU A 166 4.26 -9.51 -14.94
N ASP A 167 3.69 -10.72 -14.97
CA ASP A 167 3.76 -11.65 -16.09
C ASP A 167 2.37 -12.02 -16.67
N GLY A 168 1.30 -11.53 -16.06
CA GLY A 168 -0.08 -11.86 -16.42
C GLY A 168 -0.49 -13.29 -16.10
N LYS A 169 0.28 -13.99 -15.27
CA LYS A 169 0.05 -15.39 -14.90
C LYS A 169 0.02 -15.58 -13.40
N ASN A 170 0.95 -14.96 -12.68
CA ASN A 170 1.13 -15.12 -11.25
C ASN A 170 0.63 -13.89 -10.49
N LEU A 171 -0.02 -14.13 -9.34
CA LEU A 171 -0.52 -13.11 -8.42
C LEU A 171 0.34 -13.04 -7.16
N ASN A 172 1.64 -12.78 -7.35
CA ASN A 172 2.56 -12.63 -6.22
C ASN A 172 2.16 -11.39 -5.41
N PRO A 173 1.90 -11.51 -4.10
CA PRO A 173 1.53 -10.35 -3.29
C PRO A 173 2.65 -9.32 -3.16
N PHE A 174 3.90 -9.78 -3.20
CA PHE A 174 5.09 -8.94 -3.08
C PHE A 174 6.11 -9.30 -4.15
N PHE A 175 6.58 -8.31 -4.89
CA PHE A 175 7.59 -8.47 -5.93
C PHE A 175 8.45 -7.21 -6.07
N GLN A 176 9.56 -7.34 -6.80
CA GLN A 176 10.51 -6.24 -6.98
C GLN A 176 10.65 -5.88 -8.46
N ALA A 177 10.26 -4.66 -8.80
CA ALA A 177 10.34 -4.15 -10.16
C ALA A 177 11.60 -3.31 -10.39
N ASN A 178 12.18 -3.42 -11.58
CA ASN A 178 13.25 -2.54 -12.05
C ASN A 178 12.64 -1.35 -12.80
N MET A 179 12.83 -0.15 -12.25
CA MET A 179 12.22 1.08 -12.75
C MET A 179 13.29 2.02 -13.31
N ARG A 180 13.14 2.41 -14.58
CA ARG A 180 14.02 3.42 -15.20
C ARG A 180 13.52 4.82 -14.86
N ILE A 181 14.12 5.44 -13.83
CA ILE A 181 13.76 6.76 -13.32
C ILE A 181 14.89 7.74 -13.63
N LYS A 182 14.60 8.77 -14.44
CA LYS A 182 15.60 9.78 -14.88
C LYS A 182 16.88 9.14 -15.45
N GLY A 183 16.73 8.11 -16.27
CA GLY A 183 17.84 7.40 -16.92
C GLY A 183 18.54 6.36 -16.05
N LYS A 184 18.30 6.31 -14.72
CA LYS A 184 18.91 5.33 -13.82
C LYS A 184 17.93 4.20 -13.51
N ILE A 185 18.41 2.96 -13.47
CA ILE A 185 17.63 1.82 -12.98
C ILE A 185 17.56 1.91 -11.45
N ARG A 186 16.35 1.86 -10.91
CA ARG A 186 16.07 1.84 -9.47
C ARG A 186 15.16 0.67 -9.17
N LYS A 187 15.46 -0.05 -8.09
CA LYS A 187 14.59 -1.10 -7.58
C LYS A 187 13.39 -0.48 -6.89
N LEU A 188 12.21 -1.07 -7.08
CA LEU A 188 10.98 -0.73 -6.39
C LEU A 188 10.38 -1.98 -5.79
N ASN A 189 10.15 -1.99 -4.49
CA ASN A 189 9.35 -3.02 -3.84
C ASN A 189 7.87 -2.70 -4.08
N VAL A 190 7.10 -3.69 -4.51
CA VAL A 190 5.67 -3.55 -4.81
C VAL A 190 4.89 -4.57 -4.01
N PHE A 191 3.87 -4.11 -3.29
CA PHE A 191 2.94 -4.97 -2.57
C PHE A 191 1.51 -4.75 -3.07
N SER A 192 0.79 -5.83 -3.36
CA SER A 192 -0.64 -5.79 -3.71
C SER A 192 -1.46 -6.37 -2.56
N MET A 193 -2.32 -5.53 -1.98
CA MET A 193 -3.25 -5.93 -0.93
C MET A 193 -4.25 -6.96 -1.45
N SER A 194 -4.83 -6.75 -2.63
CA SER A 194 -5.79 -7.69 -3.21
C SER A 194 -5.16 -9.06 -3.50
N ASN A 195 -3.94 -9.10 -4.08
CA ASN A 195 -3.22 -10.37 -4.27
C ASN A 195 -3.02 -11.09 -2.94
N TYR A 196 -2.63 -10.36 -1.89
CA TYR A 196 -2.42 -10.95 -0.58
C TYR A 196 -3.71 -11.53 0.01
N LEU A 197 -4.78 -10.75 0.05
CA LEU A 197 -6.07 -11.19 0.58
C LEU A 197 -6.59 -12.42 -0.17
N ARG A 198 -6.42 -12.46 -1.50
CA ARG A 198 -6.78 -13.64 -2.33
C ARG A 198 -5.94 -14.87 -1.98
N SER A 199 -4.65 -14.71 -1.67
CA SER A 199 -3.80 -15.85 -1.31
C SER A 199 -4.15 -16.47 0.05
N ILE A 200 -4.82 -15.72 0.93
CA ILE A 200 -5.26 -16.18 2.25
C ILE A 200 -6.78 -16.29 2.39
N ILE A 201 -7.52 -16.27 1.28
CA ILE A 201 -9.00 -16.18 1.27
C ILE A 201 -9.69 -17.24 2.13
N LYS A 202 -9.10 -18.45 2.21
CA LYS A 202 -9.60 -19.57 3.02
C LYS A 202 -9.71 -19.26 4.52
N LYS A 203 -9.01 -18.24 5.03
CA LYS A 203 -9.06 -17.85 6.45
C LYS A 203 -10.36 -17.14 6.83
N LYS A 204 -11.16 -16.66 5.87
CA LYS A 204 -12.36 -15.82 6.00
C LYS A 204 -12.14 -14.48 6.70
N GLU A 205 -11.36 -14.46 7.78
CA GLU A 205 -11.11 -13.30 8.61
C GLU A 205 -9.62 -13.13 8.93
N ILE A 206 -9.22 -11.88 9.15
CA ILE A 206 -7.89 -11.52 9.66
C ILE A 206 -8.01 -10.49 10.77
N ILE A 207 -7.06 -10.53 11.70
CA ILE A 207 -6.93 -9.50 12.74
C ILE A 207 -5.70 -8.65 12.41
N LEU A 208 -5.93 -7.36 12.22
CA LEU A 208 -4.90 -6.38 11.92
C LEU A 208 -4.84 -5.31 13.02
N ASN A 209 -3.62 -4.92 13.40
CA ASN A 209 -3.40 -3.76 14.27
C ASN A 209 -3.44 -2.48 13.42
N MET A 210 -4.50 -1.68 13.57
CA MET A 210 -4.75 -0.46 12.78
C MET A 210 -5.14 0.71 13.71
N PRO A 211 -4.21 1.20 14.55
CA PRO A 211 -4.56 2.06 15.67
C PRO A 211 -5.12 3.43 15.26
N ASN A 212 -4.69 4.01 14.12
CA ASN A 212 -5.25 5.29 13.68
C ASN A 212 -6.64 5.10 13.07
N ALA A 213 -6.89 3.99 12.37
CA ALA A 213 -8.21 3.62 11.89
C ALA A 213 -9.18 3.40 13.06
N GLU A 214 -8.78 2.65 14.10
CA GLU A 214 -9.56 2.46 15.32
C GLU A 214 -9.88 3.80 16.00
N LYS A 215 -8.88 4.70 16.10
CA LYS A 215 -9.09 6.05 16.64
C LYS A 215 -10.08 6.86 15.80
N ARG A 216 -9.97 6.84 14.47
CA ARG A 216 -10.90 7.56 13.57
C ARG A 216 -12.33 7.03 13.68
N ILE A 217 -12.51 5.71 13.71
CA ILE A 217 -13.84 5.08 13.86
C ILE A 217 -14.46 5.43 15.21
N LYS A 218 -13.68 5.39 16.31
CA LYS A 218 -14.16 5.83 17.63
C LYS A 218 -14.60 7.29 17.64
N LEU A 219 -13.84 8.16 16.99
CA LEU A 219 -14.20 9.58 16.85
C LEU A 219 -15.48 9.76 16.04
N LEU A 220 -15.63 9.04 14.92
CA LEU A 220 -16.86 9.07 14.13
C LEU A 220 -18.08 8.62 14.95
N GLY A 221 -17.97 7.51 15.68
CA GLY A 221 -19.05 7.03 16.54
C GLY A 221 -19.39 7.99 17.70
N LYS A 222 -18.39 8.73 18.21
CA LYS A 222 -18.61 9.77 19.23
C LYS A 222 -19.42 10.95 18.69
N TYR A 223 -19.16 11.39 17.45
CA TYR A 223 -19.81 12.56 16.86
C TYR A 223 -21.13 12.23 16.15
N PHE A 224 -21.28 10.99 15.66
CA PHE A 224 -22.44 10.52 14.93
C PHE A 224 -22.94 9.21 15.56
N PRO A 225 -23.54 9.27 16.76
CA PRO A 225 -24.06 8.07 17.41
C PRO A 225 -25.22 7.51 16.57
N ILE A 226 -25.04 6.30 16.04
CA ILE A 226 -26.11 5.52 15.43
C ILE A 226 -26.84 4.84 16.59
N ARG A 227 -28.13 5.12 16.73
CA ARG A 227 -29.00 4.50 17.73
C ARG A 227 -29.46 3.13 17.26
#